data_AF-A0A1I5D7U2-F1
#
_entry.id   AF-A0A1I5D7U2-F1
#
_cell.length_a   1.000
_cell.length_b   1.000
_cell.length_c   1.000
_cell.angle_alpha   90.00
_cell.angle_beta   90.00
_cell.angle_gamma   90.00
#
_symmetry.space_group_name_H-M   'P 1'
#
loop_
_entity.id
_entity.type
_entity.pdbx_description
1 polymer ?
#
loop_
_entity_poly.entity_id
_entity_poly.type
_entity_poly.pdbx_seq_one_letter_code
_entity_poly.pdbx_strand_id
1 'polypeptide(L)'
;MDDIGGGKPIIALLDNQDIPVYANYDAGKPFKISDSLADFFISLSKLIEIVYGEFDIFEICDEDDELKPEFVEMIAKEIEPLIGSDNFGNFFDYFYG
;
A
#
# COMPACT_ATOMS: atom_id res chain seq x y z
N MET A 1 0.06 -21.80 6.05
CA MET A 1 0.82 -21.51 7.30
C MET A 1 2.09 -20.87 6.79
N ASP A 2 2.01 -19.59 6.45
CA ASP A 2 2.92 -19.00 5.45
C ASP A 2 3.86 -17.94 6.06
N ASP A 3 3.87 -17.79 7.39
CA ASP A 3 4.77 -16.86 8.08
C ASP A 3 5.79 -17.61 8.93
N ILE A 4 6.68 -18.36 8.27
CA ILE A 4 7.95 -18.77 8.87
C ILE A 4 9.08 -17.94 8.24
N GLY A 5 8.99 -16.62 8.43
CA GLY A 5 10.18 -15.78 8.64
C GLY A 5 10.52 -14.70 7.62
N GLY A 6 9.82 -14.57 6.49
CA GLY A 6 10.19 -13.61 5.45
C GLY A 6 9.45 -12.27 5.49
N GLY A 7 8.13 -12.32 5.74
CA GLY A 7 7.23 -11.20 5.43
C GLY A 7 7.24 -10.84 3.94
N LYS A 8 6.20 -10.12 3.48
CA LYS A 8 6.26 -9.48 2.16
C LYS A 8 7.26 -8.31 2.27
N PRO A 9 8.31 -8.20 1.42
CA PRO A 9 9.32 -7.14 1.55
C PRO A 9 8.86 -5.81 0.98
N ILE A 10 9.33 -4.72 1.61
CA ILE A 10 9.39 -3.36 1.07
C ILE A 10 10.86 -3.03 0.81
N ILE A 11 11.17 -2.50 -0.38
CA ILE A 11 12.53 -2.34 -0.89
C ILE A 11 12.74 -0.89 -1.33
N ALA A 12 13.68 -0.18 -0.70
CA ALA A 12 14.08 1.17 -1.10
C ALA A 12 15.36 1.13 -1.93
N LEU A 13 15.35 1.75 -3.11
CA LEU A 13 16.48 1.74 -4.03
C LEU A 13 17.35 3.00 -3.86
N LEU A 14 18.47 2.86 -3.15
CA LEU A 14 19.30 3.98 -2.67
C LEU A 14 20.24 4.61 -3.72
N ASP A 15 20.35 4.03 -4.91
CA ASP A 15 21.23 4.53 -5.98
C ASP A 15 20.58 5.62 -6.86
N ASN A 16 19.34 5.99 -6.56
CA ASN A 16 18.57 7.03 -7.24
C ASN A 16 18.29 8.21 -6.30
N GLN A 17 18.24 9.43 -6.86
CA GLN A 17 18.08 10.67 -6.10
C GLN A 17 16.77 10.70 -5.27
N ASP A 18 15.67 10.23 -5.86
CA ASP A 18 14.35 10.25 -5.21
C ASP A 18 14.05 8.98 -4.39
N ILE A 19 14.91 7.96 -4.48
CA ILE A 19 14.81 6.69 -3.75
C ILE A 19 13.45 6.00 -3.98
N PRO A 20 13.20 5.44 -5.18
CA PRO A 20 11.95 4.75 -5.46
C PRO A 20 11.78 3.52 -4.57
N VAL A 21 10.53 3.21 -4.26
CA VAL A 21 10.13 2.11 -3.37
C VAL A 21 9.43 1.04 -4.17
N TYR A 22 9.86 -0.19 -3.94
CA TYR A 22 9.33 -1.40 -4.55
C TYR A 22 8.78 -2.34 -3.48
N ALA A 23 7.89 -3.23 -3.90
CA ALA A 23 7.34 -4.29 -3.07
C ALA A 23 7.36 -5.62 -3.82
N ASN A 24 7.15 -6.71 -3.08
CA ASN A 24 7.06 -8.04 -3.65
C ASN A 24 6.22 -8.96 -2.76
N TYR A 25 5.50 -9.91 -3.34
CA TYR A 25 4.72 -10.88 -2.56
C TYR A 25 5.57 -12.02 -2.01
N ASP A 26 6.55 -12.49 -2.77
CA ASP A 26 7.48 -13.58 -2.41
C ASP A 26 8.68 -13.57 -3.38
N ALA A 27 9.24 -14.72 -3.75
CA ALA A 27 10.28 -14.93 -4.75
C ALA A 27 9.78 -14.59 -6.18
N GLY A 28 9.58 -13.29 -6.44
CA GLY A 28 9.17 -12.74 -7.73
C GLY A 28 9.98 -11.52 -8.15
N LYS A 29 9.61 -10.91 -9.28
CA LYS A 29 10.17 -9.62 -9.68
C LYS A 29 9.49 -8.51 -8.86
N PRO A 30 10.24 -7.65 -8.14
CA PRO A 30 9.65 -6.53 -7.43
C PRO A 30 8.92 -5.57 -8.37
N PHE A 31 7.84 -4.97 -7.87
CA PHE A 31 7.05 -3.96 -8.56
C PHE A 31 7.08 -2.65 -7.79
N LYS A 32 7.01 -1.52 -8.51
CA LYS A 32 7.17 -0.19 -7.92
C LYS A 32 5.87 0.26 -7.28
N ILE A 33 5.94 0.77 -6.07
CA ILE A 33 4.79 1.27 -5.28
C ILE A 33 4.93 2.76 -4.91
N SER A 34 6.09 3.37 -5.17
CA SER A 34 6.30 4.81 -5.08
C SER A 34 7.55 5.21 -5.86
N ASP A 35 7.54 6.39 -6.46
CA ASP A 35 8.72 7.01 -7.07
C ASP A 35 9.67 7.64 -6.04
N SER A 36 9.17 7.88 -4.82
CA SER A 36 9.88 8.59 -3.76
C SER A 36 9.70 7.92 -2.41
N LEU A 37 10.79 7.82 -1.64
CA LEU A 37 10.74 7.30 -0.27
C LEU A 37 9.91 8.20 0.64
N ALA A 38 9.95 9.51 0.42
CA ALA A 38 9.14 10.47 1.17
C ALA A 38 7.65 10.27 0.89
N ASP A 39 7.26 10.18 -0.39
CA ASP A 39 5.86 10.00 -0.78
C ASP A 39 5.33 8.63 -0.35
N PHE A 40 6.19 7.61 -0.31
CA PHE A 40 5.86 6.30 0.27
C PHE A 40 5.50 6.43 1.76
N PHE A 41 6.34 7.09 2.57
CA PHE A 41 6.06 7.25 4.00
C PHE A 41 4.82 8.11 4.28
N ILE A 42 4.58 9.15 3.49
CA ILE A 42 3.37 9.98 3.61
C ILE A 42 2.14 9.11 3.27
N SER A 43 2.19 8.35 2.18
CA SER A 43 1.12 7.44 1.76
C SER A 43 0.84 6.36 2.81
N LEU A 44 1.89 5.73 3.36
CA LEU A 44 1.76 4.74 4.43
C LEU A 44 1.15 5.34 5.70
N SER A 45 1.54 6.56 6.05
CA SER A 45 0.98 7.26 7.21
C SER A 45 -0.51 7.55 7.01
N LYS A 46 -0.90 8.04 5.83
CA LYS A 46 -2.31 8.25 5.47
C LYS A 46 -3.11 6.96 5.49
N LEU A 47 -2.55 5.85 4.99
CA LEU A 47 -3.20 4.56 5.07
C LEU A 47 -3.50 4.18 6.53
N ILE A 48 -2.51 4.32 7.41
CA ILE A 48 -2.67 4.05 8.85
C ILE A 48 -3.73 4.98 9.46
N GLU A 49 -3.71 6.26 9.14
CA GLU A 49 -4.70 7.24 9.63
C GLU A 49 -6.13 6.90 9.20
N ILE A 50 -6.33 6.50 7.94
CA ILE A 50 -7.66 6.09 7.45
C ILE A 50 -8.12 4.82 8.17
N VAL A 51 -7.27 3.79 8.21
CA VAL A 51 -7.60 2.47 8.76
C VAL A 51 -7.90 2.52 10.26
N TYR A 52 -7.19 3.33 11.04
CA TYR A 52 -7.31 3.36 12.49
C TYR A 52 -8.01 4.63 13.04
N GLY A 53 -8.18 5.66 12.22
CA GLY A 53 -8.76 6.94 12.62
C GLY A 53 -10.17 7.19 12.06
N GLU A 54 -10.46 6.71 10.86
CA GLU A 54 -11.74 6.97 10.17
C GLU A 54 -12.61 5.72 10.02
N PHE A 55 -11.99 4.55 9.95
CA PHE A 55 -12.66 3.26 9.84
C PHE A 55 -12.41 2.38 11.07
N ASP A 56 -13.31 1.43 11.31
CA ASP A 56 -13.01 0.28 12.16
C ASP A 56 -12.43 -0.83 11.28
N ILE A 57 -11.19 -1.25 11.57
CA ILE A 57 -10.49 -2.30 10.81
C ILE A 57 -11.27 -3.61 10.74
N PHE A 58 -12.14 -3.90 11.71
CA PHE A 58 -12.99 -5.09 11.69
C PHE A 58 -14.24 -4.94 10.82
N GLU A 59 -14.52 -3.74 10.31
CA GLU A 59 -15.70 -3.42 9.52
C GLU A 59 -15.36 -2.86 8.13
N ILE A 60 -14.11 -2.94 7.66
CA ILE A 60 -13.74 -2.48 6.30
C ILE A 60 -14.19 -3.43 5.19
N CYS A 61 -14.53 -4.67 5.53
CA CYS A 61 -15.10 -5.65 4.60
C CYS A 61 -16.64 -5.73 4.74
N ASP A 62 -17.31 -6.11 3.67
CA ASP A 62 -18.73 -6.43 3.65
C ASP A 62 -19.01 -7.90 4.01
N GLU A 63 -20.24 -8.36 3.76
CA GLU A 63 -20.68 -9.73 4.09
C GLU A 63 -20.06 -10.82 3.19
N ASP A 64 -19.47 -10.44 2.06
CA ASP A 64 -18.80 -11.33 1.10
C ASP A 64 -17.25 -11.29 1.25
N ASP A 65 -16.76 -10.73 2.37
CA ASP A 65 -15.33 -10.45 2.64
C ASP A 65 -14.68 -9.48 1.64
N GLU A 66 -15.46 -8.72 0.85
CA GLU A 66 -14.96 -7.71 -0.09
C GLU A 66 -14.77 -6.36 0.61
N LEU A 67 -13.75 -5.59 0.22
CA LEU A 67 -13.53 -4.25 0.78
C LEU A 67 -14.66 -3.32 0.38
N LYS A 68 -15.21 -2.61 1.37
CA LYS A 68 -16.29 -1.65 1.18
C LYS A 68 -15.87 -0.54 0.22
N PRO A 69 -16.71 -0.16 -0.77
CA PRO A 69 -16.38 0.87 -1.75
C PRO A 69 -15.94 2.20 -1.12
N GLU A 70 -16.60 2.64 -0.04
CA GLU A 70 -16.25 3.89 0.65
C GLU A 70 -14.85 3.88 1.26
N PHE A 71 -14.35 2.72 1.68
CA PHE A 71 -13.00 2.55 2.20
C PHE A 71 -11.98 2.66 1.07
N VAL A 72 -12.23 1.95 -0.03
CA VAL A 72 -11.38 1.98 -1.24
C VAL A 72 -11.32 3.40 -1.82
N GLU A 73 -12.46 4.07 -1.94
CA GLU A 73 -12.57 5.44 -2.45
C GLU A 73 -11.80 6.45 -1.57
N MET A 74 -11.86 6.30 -0.24
CA MET A 74 -11.13 7.19 0.68
C MET A 74 -9.62 7.02 0.52
N ILE A 75 -9.13 5.78 0.47
CA ILE A 75 -7.70 5.50 0.30
C ILE A 75 -7.23 6.03 -1.06
N ALA A 76 -7.97 5.77 -2.15
CA ALA A 76 -7.63 6.26 -3.48
C ALA A 76 -7.54 7.79 -3.51
N LYS A 77 -8.56 8.48 -2.95
CA LYS A 77 -8.60 9.95 -2.89
C LYS A 77 -7.40 10.56 -2.17
N GLU A 78 -6.93 9.94 -1.09
CA GLU A 78 -5.88 10.50 -0.24
C GLU A 78 -4.46 10.07 -0.66
N ILE A 79 -4.30 8.91 -1.30
CA ILE A 79 -3.00 8.31 -1.64
C ILE A 79 -2.66 8.43 -3.13
N GLU A 80 -3.62 8.22 -4.04
CA GLU A 80 -3.35 8.27 -5.48
C GLU A 80 -2.70 9.59 -5.94
N PRO A 81 -3.08 10.78 -5.42
CA PRO A 81 -2.42 12.04 -5.78
C PRO A 81 -0.96 12.15 -5.34
N LEU A 82 -0.52 11.33 -4.38
CA LEU A 82 0.85 11.36 -3.84
C LEU A 82 1.82 10.52 -4.66
N ILE A 83 1.38 9.32 -5.06
CA ILE A 83 2.25 8.33 -5.73
C ILE A 83 1.89 8.09 -7.19
N GLY A 84 0.76 8.61 -7.66
CA GLY A 84 0.25 8.42 -9.02
C GLY A 84 -0.48 7.09 -9.19
N SER A 85 -1.34 7.03 -10.22
CA SER A 85 -2.29 5.92 -10.45
C SER A 85 -1.62 4.55 -10.60
N ASP A 86 -0.53 4.45 -11.38
CA ASP A 86 0.18 3.18 -11.58
C ASP A 86 0.78 2.63 -10.28
N ASN A 87 1.42 3.51 -9.48
CA ASN A 87 2.00 3.12 -8.20
C ASN A 87 0.91 2.86 -7.16
N PHE A 88 -0.20 3.61 -7.20
CA PHE A 88 -1.35 3.41 -6.33
C PHE A 88 -1.96 2.03 -6.52
N GLY A 89 -2.17 1.59 -7.77
CA GLY A 89 -2.66 0.24 -8.05
C GLY A 89 -1.78 -0.83 -7.40
N ASN A 90 -0.47 -0.73 -7.58
CA ASN A 90 0.49 -1.66 -6.97
C ASN A 90 0.56 -1.55 -5.43
N PHE A 91 0.47 -0.33 -4.90
CA PHE A 91 0.49 -0.07 -3.45
C PHE A 91 -0.76 -0.68 -2.80
N PHE A 92 -1.93 -0.44 -3.38
CA PHE A 92 -3.21 -0.94 -2.85
C PHE A 92 -3.27 -2.46 -2.90
N ASP A 93 -2.94 -3.06 -4.05
CA ASP A 93 -2.85 -4.51 -4.24
C ASP A 93 -1.87 -5.15 -3.24
N TYR A 94 -0.74 -4.50 -2.95
CA TYR A 94 0.23 -5.05 -2.00
C TYR A 94 -0.31 -5.21 -0.57
N PHE A 95 -1.09 -4.23 -0.10
CA PHE A 95 -1.64 -4.22 1.27
C PHE A 95 -2.98 -4.96 1.38
N TYR A 96 -3.77 -5.02 0.31
CA TYR A 96 -5.17 -5.49 0.35
C TYR A 96 -5.57 -6.50 -0.73
N GLY A 97 -4.67 -6.85 -1.65
CA GLY A 97 -4.84 -7.91 -2.65
C GLY A 97 -4.33 -9.29 -2.21
#